data_AF-A0A948NVZ5-F1
#
_entry.id   AF-A0A948NVZ5-F1
#
_cell.length_a   1.000
_cell.length_b   1.000
_cell.length_c   1.000
_cell.angle_alpha   90.00
_cell.angle_beta   90.00
_cell.angle_gamma   90.00
#
_symmetry.space_group_name_H-M   'P 1'
#
loop_
_entity.id
_entity.type
_entity.pdbx_description
1 polymer ?
#
loop_
_entity_poly.entity_id
_entity_poly.type
_entity_poly.pdbx_seq_one_letter_code
_entity_poly.pdbx_strand_id
1 'polypeptide(L)'
;MLAAADYGETNGDPPPELELAFQCRRWTSLPEAGGLLDQPAGLMRRMTILENIYNAFRGKEEANNLAEWGEKNPQAVKILDSIYALRKEVRHDEADTMPDTGGDNG
;
A
#
# COMPACT_ATOMS: atom_id res chain seq x y z
N MET A 1 3.06 -2.98 -2.48
CA MET A 1 2.82 -2.20 -1.23
C MET A 1 2.81 -0.72 -1.52
N LEU A 2 3.87 -0.16 -2.13
CA LEU A 2 3.91 1.26 -2.52
C LEU A 2 2.76 1.65 -3.47
N ALA A 3 2.48 0.85 -4.50
CA ALA A 3 1.34 1.09 -5.40
C ALA A 3 -0.04 1.16 -4.70
N ALA A 4 -0.25 0.39 -3.62
CA ALA A 4 -1.50 0.48 -2.84
C ALA A 4 -1.57 1.75 -1.98
N ALA A 5 -0.40 2.22 -1.49
CA ALA A 5 -0.30 3.50 -0.81
C ALA A 5 -0.54 4.67 -1.77
N ASP A 6 0.05 4.60 -2.96
CA ASP A 6 -0.12 5.61 -4.02
C ASP A 6 -1.59 5.69 -4.49
N TYR A 7 -2.26 4.55 -4.63
CA TYR A 7 -3.70 4.50 -4.90
C TYR A 7 -4.55 5.14 -3.79
N GLY A 8 -4.13 4.96 -2.53
CA GLY A 8 -4.81 5.54 -1.36
C GLY A 8 -4.67 7.06 -1.25
N GLU A 9 -3.54 7.64 -1.68
CA GLU A 9 -3.26 9.09 -1.63
C GLU A 9 -3.73 9.82 -2.90
N THR A 10 -3.35 9.39 -4.11
CA THR A 10 -3.66 10.09 -5.37
C THR A 10 -3.57 9.17 -6.60
N ASN A 11 -4.71 8.63 -7.06
CA ASN A 11 -4.99 8.10 -8.43
C ASN A 11 -3.86 7.32 -9.16
N GLY A 12 -3.16 6.41 -8.48
CA GLY A 12 -2.40 5.35 -9.14
C GLY A 12 -3.31 4.25 -9.71
N ASP A 13 -2.75 3.25 -10.40
CA ASP A 13 -3.49 2.02 -10.68
C ASP A 13 -3.41 1.08 -9.45
N PRO A 14 -4.55 0.51 -9.00
CA PRO A 14 -4.51 -0.43 -7.89
C PRO A 14 -3.70 -1.66 -8.29
N PRO A 15 -2.83 -2.19 -7.40
CA PRO A 15 -2.17 -3.46 -7.69
C PRO A 15 -3.21 -4.58 -7.87
N PRO A 16 -2.97 -5.58 -8.73
CA PRO A 16 -3.96 -6.59 -9.10
C PRO A 16 -4.59 -7.32 -7.90
N GLU A 17 -3.81 -7.62 -6.86
CA GLU A 17 -4.33 -8.24 -5.65
C GLU A 17 -5.20 -7.29 -4.80
N LEU A 18 -4.98 -5.97 -4.86
CA LEU A 18 -5.87 -5.01 -4.20
C LEU A 18 -7.19 -4.88 -4.97
N GLU A 19 -7.14 -4.83 -6.29
CA GLU A 19 -8.33 -4.83 -7.12
C GLU A 19 -9.17 -6.09 -6.87
N LEU A 20 -8.53 -7.26 -6.84
CA LEU A 20 -9.18 -8.52 -6.51
C LEU A 20 -9.79 -8.49 -5.09
N ALA A 21 -9.13 -7.86 -4.12
CA ALA A 21 -9.69 -7.70 -2.77
C ALA A 21 -10.97 -6.86 -2.78
N PHE A 22 -11.01 -5.77 -3.54
CA PHE A 22 -12.22 -4.97 -3.68
C PHE A 22 -13.35 -5.73 -4.36
N GLN A 23 -13.03 -6.50 -5.40
CA GLN A 23 -13.98 -7.38 -6.09
C GLN A 23 -14.58 -8.40 -5.12
N CYS A 24 -13.75 -9.15 -4.40
CA CYS A 24 -14.18 -10.10 -3.38
C CYS A 24 -15.08 -9.46 -2.31
N ARG A 25 -14.74 -8.27 -1.83
CA ARG A 25 -15.55 -7.52 -0.87
C ARG A 25 -16.88 -7.03 -1.47
N ARG A 26 -16.87 -6.57 -2.72
CA ARG A 26 -18.05 -6.04 -3.43
C ARG A 26 -19.11 -7.11 -3.68
N TRP A 27 -18.67 -8.35 -3.94
CA TRP A 27 -19.53 -9.48 -4.26
C TRP A 27 -19.66 -10.51 -3.15
N THR A 28 -19.04 -10.29 -2.00
CA THR A 28 -19.03 -11.23 -0.86
C THR A 28 -18.56 -12.62 -1.31
N SER A 29 -17.51 -12.66 -2.12
CA SER A 29 -16.96 -13.88 -2.73
C SER A 29 -15.50 -14.08 -2.36
N LEU A 30 -15.05 -15.33 -2.45
CA LEU A 30 -13.63 -15.68 -2.36
C LEU A 30 -12.97 -15.58 -3.75
N PRO A 31 -11.64 -15.40 -3.83
CA PRO A 31 -10.95 -15.28 -5.11
C PRO A 31 -11.01 -16.57 -5.93
N GLU A 32 -10.91 -17.73 -5.27
CA GLU A 32 -11.04 -19.03 -5.92
C GLU A 32 -12.34 -19.72 -5.53
N ALA A 33 -12.89 -20.51 -6.46
CA ALA A 33 -14.06 -21.34 -6.20
C ALA A 33 -13.76 -22.37 -5.10
N GLY A 34 -14.60 -22.41 -4.06
CA GLY A 34 -14.41 -23.31 -2.91
C GLY A 34 -14.66 -22.59 -1.59
N GLY A 35 -14.22 -23.22 -0.50
CA GLY A 35 -14.26 -22.65 0.83
C GLY A 35 -12.97 -21.90 1.19
N LEU A 36 -12.91 -21.41 2.43
CA LEU A 36 -11.75 -20.67 2.95
C LEU A 36 -10.45 -21.47 2.90
N LEU A 37 -10.52 -22.79 3.09
CA LEU A 37 -9.33 -23.67 3.12
C LEU A 37 -8.78 -23.97 1.72
N ASP A 38 -9.57 -23.72 0.68
CA ASP A 38 -9.16 -23.92 -0.72
C ASP A 38 -8.43 -22.68 -1.27
N GLN A 39 -8.39 -21.59 -0.50
CA GLN A 39 -7.81 -20.33 -0.94
C GLN A 39 -6.28 -20.35 -0.87
N PRO A 40 -5.57 -19.80 -1.87
CA PRO A 40 -4.13 -19.68 -1.81
C PRO A 40 -3.72 -18.75 -0.65
N ALA A 41 -3.14 -19.31 0.41
CA ALA A 41 -2.82 -18.55 1.63
C ALA A 41 -1.91 -17.33 1.37
N GLY A 42 -0.98 -17.45 0.41
CA GLY A 42 -0.13 -16.35 -0.02
C GLY A 42 -0.90 -15.21 -0.68
N LEU A 43 -1.90 -15.53 -1.51
CA LEU A 43 -2.77 -14.54 -2.16
C LEU A 43 -3.63 -13.82 -1.13
N MET A 44 -4.32 -14.58 -0.27
CA MET A 44 -5.14 -14.03 0.81
C MET A 44 -4.34 -13.08 1.70
N ARG A 45 -3.12 -13.48 2.08
CA ARG A 45 -2.23 -12.63 2.87
C ARG A 45 -1.87 -11.33 2.14
N ARG A 46 -1.55 -11.38 0.84
CA ARG A 46 -1.24 -10.18 0.05
C ARG A 46 -2.45 -9.25 -0.07
N MET A 47 -3.63 -9.80 -0.39
CA MET A 47 -4.89 -9.04 -0.45
C MET A 47 -5.15 -8.30 0.87
N THR A 48 -5.07 -9.01 2.01
CA THR A 48 -5.25 -8.40 3.33
C THR A 48 -4.23 -7.30 3.62
N ILE A 49 -2.95 -7.51 3.30
CA ILE A 49 -1.91 -6.50 3.52
C ILE A 49 -2.20 -5.25 2.68
N LEU A 50 -2.52 -5.42 1.40
CA LEU A 50 -2.76 -4.30 0.50
C LEU A 50 -4.04 -3.55 0.87
N GLU A 51 -5.10 -4.25 1.25
CA GLU A 51 -6.35 -3.62 1.72
C GLU A 51 -6.12 -2.82 3.00
N ASN A 52 -5.33 -3.34 3.95
CA ASN A 52 -4.98 -2.61 5.17
C ASN A 52 -4.16 -1.34 4.87
N ILE A 53 -3.22 -1.41 3.93
CA ILE A 53 -2.46 -0.23 3.47
C ILE A 53 -3.41 0.80 2.88
N TYR A 54 -4.25 0.39 1.92
CA TYR A 54 -5.23 1.28 1.29
C TYR A 54 -6.14 1.96 2.32
N ASN A 55 -6.71 1.18 3.25
CA ASN A 55 -7.60 1.71 4.29
C ASN A 55 -6.88 2.68 5.24
N ALA A 56 -5.60 2.44 5.55
CA ALA A 56 -4.81 3.35 6.37
C ALA A 56 -4.61 4.71 5.70
N PHE A 57 -4.28 4.74 4.41
CA PHE A 57 -4.13 5.97 3.65
C PHE A 57 -5.47 6.69 3.44
N ARG A 58 -6.52 5.96 3.04
CA ARG A 58 -7.88 6.54 2.92
C ARG A 58 -8.39 7.11 4.23
N GLY A 59 -8.21 6.39 5.33
CA GLY A 59 -8.63 6.85 6.65
C GLY A 59 -7.92 8.13 7.09
N LYS A 60 -6.63 8.26 6.75
CA LYS A 60 -5.87 9.50 6.99
C LYS A 60 -6.39 10.66 6.12
N GLU A 61 -6.63 10.43 4.83
CA GLU A 61 -7.14 11.48 3.92
C GLU A 61 -8.55 11.95 4.29
N GLU A 62 -9.40 11.05 4.77
CA GLU A 62 -10.78 11.35 5.17
C GLU A 62 -10.88 11.95 6.59
N ALA A 63 -9.79 11.95 7.36
CA ALA A 63 -9.79 12.41 8.75
C ALA A 63 -9.74 13.94 8.84
N ASN A 64 -10.79 14.53 9.40
CA ASN A 64 -10.84 15.97 9.72
C ASN A 64 -9.84 16.38 10.81
N ASN A 65 -9.50 15.44 11.72
CA ASN A 65 -8.50 15.63 12.77
C ASN A 65 -7.56 14.43 12.79
N LEU A 66 -6.35 14.63 12.26
CA LEU A 66 -5.34 13.58 12.14
C LEU A 66 -4.84 13.07 13.50
N ALA A 67 -4.74 13.93 14.52
CA ALA A 67 -4.25 13.53 15.84
C ALA A 67 -5.24 12.57 16.51
N GLU A 68 -6.51 12.95 16.55
CA GLU A 68 -7.58 12.10 17.09
C GLU A 68 -7.74 10.80 16.29
N TRP A 69 -7.65 10.87 14.96
CA TRP A 69 -7.68 9.69 14.11
C TRP A 69 -6.52 8.74 14.41
N GLY A 70 -5.31 9.26 14.60
CA GLY A 70 -4.13 8.48 14.93
C GLY A 70 -4.23 7.76 16.28
N GLU A 71 -4.79 8.43 17.28
CA GLU A 71 -5.07 7.83 18.60
C GLU A 71 -6.07 6.67 18.51
N LYS A 72 -7.11 6.82 17.68
CA LYS A 72 -8.14 5.79 17.46
C LYS A 72 -7.69 4.66 16.55
N ASN A 73 -6.70 4.91 15.68
CA ASN A 73 -6.23 3.97 14.66
C ASN A 73 -4.73 3.69 14.76
N PRO A 74 -4.22 3.21 15.92
CA PRO A 74 -2.78 3.07 16.15
C PRO A 74 -2.11 2.05 15.22
N GLN A 75 -2.86 1.06 14.72
CA GLN A 75 -2.35 0.10 13.73
C GLN A 75 -2.20 0.74 12.34
N ALA A 76 -3.13 1.61 11.94
CA ALA A 76 -3.03 2.33 10.67
C ALA A 76 -1.83 3.28 10.67
N VAL A 77 -1.58 3.98 11.78
CA VAL A 77 -0.41 4.83 11.96
C VAL A 77 0.89 4.04 11.76
N LYS A 78 1.02 2.86 12.38
CA LYS A 78 2.19 2.00 12.18
C LYS A 78 2.40 1.57 10.73
N ILE A 79 1.30 1.30 10.02
CA ILE A 79 1.37 0.97 8.59
C ILE A 79 1.88 2.16 7.79
N LEU A 80 1.34 3.36 8.03
CA LEU A 80 1.79 4.59 7.38
C LEU A 80 3.27 4.85 7.64
N ASP A 81 3.71 4.76 8.91
CA ASP A 81 5.12 4.95 9.30
C ASP A 81 6.05 3.97 8.57
N SER A 82 5.64 2.69 8.51
CA SER A 82 6.39 1.65 7.80
C SER A 82 6.52 1.95 6.31
N ILE A 83 5.44 2.43 5.67
CA ILE A 83 5.46 2.80 4.26
C ILE A 83 6.31 4.05 4.01
N TYR A 84 6.26 5.05 4.89
CA TYR A 84 7.12 6.23 4.79
C TYR A 84 8.60 5.90 4.95
N ALA A 85 8.94 4.96 5.85
CA ALA A 85 10.30 4.44 5.98
C ALA A 85 10.76 3.75 4.69
N LEU A 86 9.95 2.85 4.14
CA LEU A 86 10.26 2.16 2.87
C LEU A 86 10.45 3.14 1.70
N ARG A 87 9.60 4.17 1.58
CA ARG A 87 9.76 5.22 0.55
C ARG A 87 11.03 6.05 0.74
N LYS A 88 11.56 6.16 1.96
CA LYS A 88 12.82 6.86 2.23
C LYS A 88 14.02 6.01 1.80
N GLU A 89 13.98 4.70 2.06
CA GLU A 89 15.02 3.75 1.66
C GLU A 89 15.15 3.65 0.14
N VAL A 90 14.04 3.44 -0.58
CA VAL A 90 14.04 3.33 -2.06
C VAL A 90 14.67 4.56 -2.72
N ARG A 91 14.37 5.77 -2.22
CA ARG A 91 14.93 7.01 -2.77
C ARG A 91 16.42 7.19 -2.47
N HIS A 92 16.94 6.53 -1.44
CA HIS A 92 18.37 6.56 -1.12
C HIS A 92 19.16 5.67 -2.09
N ASP A 93 18.63 4.48 -2.40
CA ASP A 93 19.26 3.52 -3.32
C ASP A 93 19.33 4.05 -4.77
N GLU A 94 18.31 4.81 -5.21
CA GLU A 94 18.29 5.45 -6.53
C GLU A 94 19.31 6.60 -6.67
N ALA A 95 19.64 7.29 -5.58
CA ALA A 95 20.62 8.37 -5.58
C ALA A 95 22.07 7.85 -5.70
N ASP A 96 22.34 6.65 -5.18
CA ASP A 96 23.66 6.00 -5.24
C ASP A 96 23.94 5.28 -6.57
N THR A 97 22.93 5.07 -7.41
CA THR A 97 23.06 4.38 -8.71
C THR A 97 23.17 5.31 -9.92
N MET A 98 23.06 6.63 -9.76
CA MET A 98 23.34 7.56 -10.86
C MET A 98 24.85 7.73 -11.03
N PRO A 99 25.45 7.32 -12.17
CA PRO A 99 26.81 7.72 -12.46
C PRO A 99 26.82 9.24 -12.59
N ASP A 100 27.71 9.87 -11.83
CA ASP A 100 28.13 11.26 -12.03
C ASP A 100 28.40 11.46 -13.53
N THR A 101 27.45 12.10 -14.22
CA THR A 101 27.68 12.58 -15.58
C THR A 101 28.52 13.83 -15.45
N GLY A 102 29.79 13.59 -15.08
CA GLY A 102 30.84 14.58 -15.05
C GLY A 102 30.81 15.32 -16.39
N GLY A 103 30.46 16.59 -16.31
CA GLY A 103 30.52 17.50 -17.45
C GLY A 103 31.95 17.57 -17.94
N ASP A 104 32.21 16.96 -19.09
CA ASP A 104 33.40 17.24 -19.88
C ASP A 104 33.09 18.47 -20.73
N ASN A 105 33.58 19.61 -20.28
CA ASN A 105 33.62 20.86 -21.04
C ASN A 105 34.71 20.73 -22.11
N GLY A 106 34.32 20.46 -23.35
CA GLY A 106 35.13 20.61 -24.56
C GLY A 106 34.81 21.90 -25.31
#